data_AF-A0A968MJL2-F1
#
_entry.id   AF-A0A968MJL2-F1
#
_cell.length_a   1.000
_cell.length_b   1.000
_cell.length_c   1.000
_cell.angle_alpha   90.00
_cell.angle_beta   90.00
_cell.angle_gamma   90.00
#
_symmetry.space_group_name_H-M   'P 1'
#
loop_
_entity.id
_entity.type
_entity.pdbx_description
1 polymer ?
#
loop_
_entity_poly.entity_id
_entity_poly.type
_entity_poly.pdbx_seq_one_letter_code
_entity_poly.pdbx_strand_id
1 'polypeptide(L)'
;MPTRPSIIANGLSRSTAKVADGVLSPKQQEEEATKLKTKEEELRKFEADSQQKLAAKQQELVQPILDKVNKAIQDVAKENGYQFIFDEAVLLYRDPTLDIGKLVRAKLGIQ
;
A
#
# COMPACT_ATOMS: atom_id res chain seq x y z
N MET A 1 18.14 11.76 2.19
CA MET A 1 17.59 10.63 2.97
C MET A 1 18.69 9.58 3.10
N PRO A 2 19.23 9.31 4.30
CA PRO A 2 20.28 8.32 4.46
C PRO A 2 19.70 6.92 4.23
N THR A 3 20.41 6.14 3.43
CA THR A 3 20.01 4.82 2.96
C THR A 3 19.96 3.80 4.11
N ARG A 4 18.95 2.93 4.06
CA ARG A 4 18.61 1.85 5.01
C ARG A 4 19.76 0.91 5.47
N PRO A 5 20.95 0.77 4.83
CA PRO A 5 22.01 -0.13 5.34
C PRO A 5 22.74 0.34 6.61
N SER A 6 22.72 1.64 6.93
CA SER A 6 23.65 2.22 7.91
C SER A 6 23.24 2.07 9.38
N ILE A 7 21.94 1.93 9.67
CA ILE A 7 21.44 1.82 11.06
C ILE A 7 21.64 0.40 11.61
N ILE A 8 21.42 -0.63 10.78
CA ILE A 8 21.54 -2.04 11.18
C ILE A 8 23.03 -2.42 11.38
N ALA A 9 23.92 -1.93 10.51
CA ALA A 9 25.36 -2.17 10.59
C ALA A 9 26.00 -1.62 11.89
N ASN A 10 25.51 -0.48 12.37
CA ASN A 10 25.99 0.14 13.61
C ASN A 10 25.51 -0.57 14.89
N GLY A 11 24.37 -1.27 14.85
CA GLY A 11 23.87 -2.07 15.97
C GLY A 11 24.61 -3.40 16.12
N LEU A 12 24.85 -4.08 14.99
CA LEU A 12 25.60 -5.33 14.93
C LEU A 12 27.06 -5.17 15.38
N SER A 13 27.72 -4.05 15.03
CA SER A 13 29.11 -3.79 15.44
C SER A 13 29.27 -3.51 16.95
N ARG A 14 28.25 -2.95 17.62
CA ARG A 14 28.32 -2.73 19.07
C ARG A 14 28.07 -4.00 19.88
N SER A 15 27.30 -4.93 19.31
CA SER A 15 27.08 -6.26 19.90
C SER A 15 28.36 -7.09 19.86
N THR A 16 29.04 -7.16 18.71
CA THR A 16 30.30 -7.92 18.56
C THR A 16 31.43 -7.37 19.42
N ALA A 17 31.46 -6.06 19.68
CA ALA A 17 32.44 -5.44 20.58
C ALA A 17 32.24 -5.87 22.05
N LYS A 18 31.01 -6.07 22.53
CA LYS A 18 30.75 -6.53 23.91
C LYS A 18 30.99 -8.03 24.12
N VAL A 19 30.96 -8.82 23.06
CA VAL A 19 31.24 -10.27 23.10
C VAL A 19 32.75 -10.52 23.31
N ALA A 20 33.61 -9.60 22.88
CA ALA A 20 35.07 -9.72 23.02
C ALA A 20 35.60 -9.41 24.44
N ASP A 21 34.88 -8.61 25.25
CA ASP A 21 35.35 -8.16 26.57
C ASP A 21 35.05 -9.14 27.73
N GLY A 22 34.52 -10.33 27.47
CA GLY A 22 34.39 -11.38 28.50
C GLY A 22 33.39 -11.09 29.65
N VAL A 23 32.44 -10.17 29.47
CA VAL A 23 31.50 -9.72 30.52
C VAL A 23 30.14 -10.47 30.50
N LEU A 24 29.95 -11.49 29.66
CA LEU A 24 28.68 -12.24 29.56
C LEU A 24 28.91 -13.75 29.67
N SER A 25 28.21 -14.41 30.60
CA SER A 25 28.20 -15.88 30.71
C SER A 25 27.62 -16.53 29.44
N PRO A 26 28.03 -17.75 29.04
CA PRO A 26 27.54 -18.43 27.84
C PRO A 26 26.01 -18.48 27.73
N LYS A 27 25.32 -18.64 28.87
CA LYS A 27 23.86 -18.61 28.97
C LYS A 27 23.24 -17.25 28.63
N GLN A 28 23.89 -16.15 29.02
CA GLN A 28 23.40 -14.79 28.74
C GLN A 28 23.58 -14.42 27.25
N GLN A 29 24.66 -14.92 26.62
CA GLN A 29 24.88 -14.74 25.18
C GLN A 29 23.81 -15.48 24.35
N GLU A 30 23.42 -16.68 24.76
CA GLU A 30 22.38 -17.47 24.09
C GLU A 30 20.98 -16.83 24.26
N GLU A 31 20.67 -16.31 25.45
CA GLU A 31 19.43 -15.56 25.70
C GLU A 31 19.35 -14.25 24.91
N GLU A 32 20.45 -13.49 24.79
CA GLU A 32 20.46 -12.28 23.97
C GLU A 32 20.36 -12.61 22.48
N ALA A 33 21.02 -13.67 22.01
CA ALA A 33 20.94 -14.11 20.62
C ALA A 33 19.53 -14.58 20.23
N THR A 34 18.85 -15.31 21.11
CA THR A 34 17.46 -15.74 20.90
C THR A 34 16.50 -14.55 20.92
N LYS A 35 16.62 -13.64 21.90
CA LYS A 35 15.84 -12.39 21.95
C LYS A 35 16.03 -11.54 20.69
N LEU A 36 17.26 -11.44 20.19
CA LEU A 36 17.56 -10.67 18.97
C LEU A 36 16.89 -11.32 17.75
N LYS A 37 17.01 -12.65 17.59
CA LYS A 37 16.35 -13.39 16.50
C LYS A 37 14.82 -13.22 16.54
N THR A 38 14.20 -13.34 17.71
CA THR A 38 12.75 -13.12 17.85
C THR A 38 12.36 -11.70 17.44
N LYS A 39 13.11 -10.68 17.89
CA LYS A 39 12.85 -9.29 17.48
C LYS A 39 13.03 -9.06 15.98
N GLU A 40 14.00 -9.71 15.35
CA GLU A 40 14.18 -9.65 13.90
C GLU A 40 13.00 -10.26 13.15
N GLU A 41 12.48 -11.39 13.62
CA GLU A 41 11.29 -12.03 13.05
C GLU A 41 10.03 -11.19 13.24
N GLU A 42 9.83 -10.62 14.44
CA GLU A 42 8.73 -9.71 14.73
C GLU A 42 8.79 -8.45 13.87
N LEU A 43 9.98 -7.88 13.68
CA LEU A 43 10.17 -6.71 12.83
C LEU A 43 9.81 -7.04 11.37
N ARG A 44 10.28 -8.18 10.84
CA ARG A 44 9.95 -8.61 9.48
C ARG A 44 8.44 -8.80 9.30
N LYS A 45 7.76 -9.43 10.28
CA LYS A 45 6.30 -9.59 10.26
C LYS A 45 5.59 -8.24 10.32
N PHE A 46 6.02 -7.35 11.21
CA PHE A 46 5.45 -6.02 11.35
C PHE A 46 5.59 -5.20 10.05
N GLU A 47 6.74 -5.26 9.38
CA GLU A 47 6.93 -4.59 8.09
C GLU A 47 5.97 -5.13 7.02
N ALA A 48 5.84 -6.45 6.90
CA ALA A 48 4.92 -7.08 5.95
C ALA A 48 3.45 -6.73 6.25
N ASP A 49 3.03 -6.87 7.50
CA ASP A 49 1.68 -6.54 7.96
C ASP A 49 1.35 -5.05 7.73
N SER A 50 2.31 -4.17 7.97
CA SER A 50 2.14 -2.73 7.77
C SER A 50 1.93 -2.40 6.29
N GLN A 51 2.69 -3.02 5.39
CA GLN A 51 2.50 -2.86 3.94
C GLN A 51 1.12 -3.36 3.50
N GLN A 52 0.69 -4.53 3.99
CA GLN A 52 -0.63 -5.07 3.67
C GLN A 52 -1.75 -4.16 4.20
N LYS A 53 -1.62 -3.67 5.43
CA LYS A 53 -2.59 -2.72 6.02
C LYS A 53 -2.68 -1.42 5.23
N LEU A 54 -1.54 -0.90 4.76
CA LEU A 54 -1.52 0.30 3.94
C LEU A 54 -2.26 0.10 2.62
N ALA A 55 -1.97 -1.01 1.92
CA ALA A 55 -2.66 -1.36 0.68
C ALA A 55 -4.16 -1.56 0.89
N ALA A 56 -4.54 -2.29 1.96
CA ALA A 56 -5.94 -2.50 2.31
C ALA A 56 -6.65 -1.17 2.62
N LYS A 57 -6.00 -0.26 3.36
CA LYS A 57 -6.58 1.03 3.69
C LYS A 57 -6.75 1.92 2.46
N GLN A 58 -5.78 1.89 1.54
CA GLN A 58 -5.88 2.59 0.28
C GLN A 58 -7.06 2.07 -0.55
N GLN A 59 -7.24 0.74 -0.62
CA GLN A 59 -8.39 0.16 -1.29
C GLN A 59 -9.71 0.53 -0.61
N GLU A 60 -9.80 0.43 0.71
CA GLU A 60 -11.00 0.80 1.50
C GLU A 60 -11.43 2.25 1.25
N LEU A 61 -10.49 3.18 1.09
CA LEU A 61 -10.78 4.58 0.82
C LEU A 61 -11.15 4.85 -0.64
N VAL A 62 -10.57 4.10 -1.58
CA VAL A 62 -10.82 4.27 -3.02
C VAL A 62 -12.13 3.59 -3.46
N GLN A 63 -12.46 2.43 -2.91
CA GLN A 63 -13.70 1.70 -3.22
C GLN A 63 -14.97 2.55 -3.18
N PRO A 64 -15.27 3.34 -2.12
CA PRO A 64 -16.49 4.15 -2.08
C PRO A 64 -16.49 5.28 -3.13
N ILE A 65 -15.32 5.72 -3.59
CA ILE A 65 -15.22 6.70 -4.69
C ILE A 65 -15.58 5.99 -6.00
N LEU A 66 -15.02 4.80 -6.23
CA LEU A 66 -15.34 3.98 -7.40
C LEU A 66 -16.83 3.63 -7.45
N ASP A 67 -17.44 3.28 -6.31
CA ASP A 67 -18.87 2.99 -6.23
C ASP A 67 -19.74 4.19 -6.59
N LYS A 68 -19.37 5.39 -6.11
CA LYS A 68 -20.05 6.64 -6.49
C LYS A 68 -19.94 6.91 -7.99
N VAL A 69 -18.74 6.74 -8.56
CA VAL A 69 -18.49 6.92 -9.99
C VAL A 69 -19.30 5.91 -10.80
N ASN A 70 -19.28 4.63 -10.44
CA ASN A 70 -20.04 3.58 -11.11
C ASN A 70 -21.54 3.86 -11.06
N LYS A 71 -22.06 4.31 -9.92
CA LYS A 71 -23.46 4.71 -9.80
C LYS A 71 -23.79 5.88 -10.72
N ALA A 72 -22.96 6.93 -10.74
CA ALA A 72 -23.14 8.06 -11.63
C ALA A 72 -23.10 7.65 -13.12
N ILE A 73 -22.20 6.75 -13.50
CA ILE A 73 -22.14 6.16 -14.84
C ILE A 73 -23.44 5.43 -15.17
N GLN A 74 -23.95 4.58 -14.26
CA GLN A 74 -25.21 3.85 -14.47
C GLN A 74 -26.42 4.76 -14.59
N ASP A 75 -26.48 5.83 -13.79
CA ASP A 75 -27.56 6.80 -13.83
C ASP A 75 -27.56 7.54 -15.18
N VAL A 76 -26.38 8.01 -15.64
CA VAL A 76 -26.22 8.61 -16.97
C VAL A 76 -26.58 7.63 -18.08
N ALA A 77 -26.18 6.36 -17.95
CA ALA A 77 -26.51 5.31 -18.91
C ALA A 77 -28.02 5.15 -19.08
N LYS A 78 -28.75 5.03 -17.96
CA LYS A 78 -30.20 4.84 -17.96
C LYS A 78 -30.94 6.07 -18.46
N GLU A 79 -30.52 7.27 -18.05
CA GLU A 79 -31.18 8.53 -18.43
C GLU A 79 -31.04 8.84 -19.92
N ASN A 80 -29.92 8.45 -20.53
CA ASN A 80 -29.62 8.75 -21.94
C ASN A 80 -29.78 7.52 -22.87
N GLY A 81 -30.19 6.37 -22.33
CA GLY A 81 -30.43 5.15 -23.10
C GLY A 81 -29.17 4.45 -23.62
N TYR A 82 -28.01 4.64 -22.98
CA TYR A 82 -26.78 3.94 -23.35
C TYR A 82 -26.82 2.48 -22.89
N GLN A 83 -26.56 1.56 -23.82
CA GLN A 83 -26.49 0.12 -23.53
C GLN A 83 -25.08 -0.33 -23.11
N PHE A 84 -24.04 0.35 -23.61
CA PHE A 84 -22.66 0.03 -23.32
C PHE A 84 -21.86 1.31 -23.10
N ILE A 85 -20.98 1.27 -22.10
CA ILE A 85 -20.02 2.33 -21.80
C ILE A 85 -18.66 1.65 -21.65
N PHE A 86 -17.68 2.13 -22.39
CA PHE A 86 -16.33 1.59 -22.39
C PHE A 86 -15.36 2.64 -21.88
N ASP A 87 -14.30 2.17 -21.23
CA ASP A 87 -13.14 3.00 -20.93
C ASP A 87 -12.43 3.38 -22.25
N GLU A 88 -11.89 4.59 -22.31
CA GLU A 88 -11.16 5.06 -23.49
C GLU A 88 -9.93 4.17 -23.78
N ALA A 89 -9.27 3.62 -22.76
CA ALA A 89 -8.06 2.82 -22.89
C ALA A 89 -8.26 1.49 -23.63
N VAL A 90 -9.50 1.00 -23.76
CA VAL A 90 -9.80 -0.28 -24.44
C VAL A 90 -10.29 -0.10 -25.87
N LEU A 91 -10.51 1.13 -26.33
CA LEU A 91 -11.03 1.42 -27.66
C LEU A 91 -9.88 1.74 -28.63
N LEU A 92 -9.90 1.09 -29.79
CA LEU A 92 -8.95 1.39 -30.88
C LEU A 92 -9.27 2.72 -31.59
N TYR A 93 -10.54 3.09 -31.60
CA TYR A 93 -11.04 4.36 -32.13
C TYR A 93 -12.34 4.73 -31.43
N ARG A 94 -12.56 6.02 -31.20
CA ARG A 94 -13.82 6.57 -30.69
C ARG A 94 -14.13 7.92 -31.34
N ASP A 95 -15.41 8.24 -31.39
CA ASP A 95 -15.85 9.60 -31.67
C ASP A 95 -15.77 10.43 -30.37
N PRO A 96 -15.02 11.55 -30.34
CA PRO A 96 -14.94 12.43 -29.17
C PRO A 96 -16.28 12.99 -28.71
N THR A 97 -17.27 13.07 -29.60
CA THR A 97 -18.61 13.58 -29.28
C THR A 97 -19.43 12.62 -28.41
N LEU A 98 -19.04 11.34 -28.34
CA LEU A 98 -19.69 10.31 -27.52
C LEU A 98 -19.15 10.25 -26.08
N ASP A 99 -18.31 11.21 -25.68
CA ASP A 99 -17.77 11.30 -24.32
C ASP A 99 -18.83 11.75 -23.31
N ILE A 100 -19.22 10.83 -22.43
CA ILE A 100 -20.20 11.08 -21.36
C ILE A 100 -19.56 11.62 -20.08
N GLY A 101 -18.23 11.78 -20.03
CA GLY A 101 -17.48 12.15 -18.83
C GLY A 101 -17.94 13.48 -18.23
N LYS A 102 -18.40 14.43 -19.06
CA LYS A 102 -19.02 15.68 -18.58
C LYS A 102 -20.32 15.41 -17.81
N LEU A 103 -21.16 14.51 -18.30
CA LEU A 103 -22.44 14.16 -17.65
C LEU A 103 -22.19 13.42 -16.33
N VAL A 104 -21.24 12.50 -16.31
CA VAL A 104 -20.87 11.75 -15.09
C VAL A 104 -20.29 12.69 -14.03
N ARG A 105 -19.39 13.61 -14.40
CA ARG A 105 -18.85 14.63 -13.49
C ARG A 105 -19.95 15.53 -12.90
N ALA A 106 -20.89 15.96 -13.74
CA ALA A 106 -22.05 16.73 -13.28
C ALA A 106 -22.90 15.97 -12.24
N LYS A 107 -23.14 14.66 -12.45
CA LYS A 107 -23.84 13.80 -11.47
C LYS A 107 -23.08 13.64 -10.15
N LEU A 108 -21.76 13.68 -10.20
CA LEU A 108 -20.89 13.63 -9.01
C LEU A 108 -20.74 14.98 -8.32
N GLY A 109 -21.28 16.07 -8.90
CA GLY A 109 -21.16 17.43 -8.36
C GLY A 109 -19.77 18.03 -8.56
N ILE A 110 -19.02 17.55 -9.55
CA ILE A 110 -17.65 17.98 -9.87
C ILE A 110 -17.72 18.68 -11.24
N GLN A 111 -17.15 19.89 -11.35
CA GLN A 111 -17.09 20.64 -12.61
C GLN A 111 -15.74 20.45 -13.30
#